data_AF-A0A963BL81-F1
#
_entry.id   AF-A0A963BL81-F1
#
_cell.length_a   1.000
_cell.length_b   1.000
_cell.length_c   1.000
_cell.angle_alpha   90.00
_cell.angle_beta   90.00
_cell.angle_gamma   90.00
#
_symmetry.space_group_name_H-M   'P 1'
#
loop_
_entity.id
_entity.type
_entity.pdbx_description
1 polymer ?
#
loop_
_entity_poly.entity_id
_entity_poly.type
_entity_poly.pdbx_seq_one_letter_code
_entity_poly.pdbx_strand_id
1 'polypeptide(L)'
;MKSGVTKKPIGSIFALLFALAVPVPGWSAGNPVLVAMGDSIGEGVQGADAAWQTQFFSYVNLVGLLLQQQVSVPFIQSGLFGVVGNTEGRSRIYPNAVTTNVAVSGATVNSLLYDQADAAVTGAINSETDLVLFPRQQTQIGYVETAIPAVVLCWIGNNDVLSTATAFGNLDGSQLTPLADFDRDYRALAARLSPLVTNNGTKVVFANLPDVTAIGL
;
A
#
# COMPACT_ATOMS: atom_id res chain seq x y z
N MET A 1 -20.25 -58.99 -52.23
CA MET A 1 -20.71 -59.38 -50.88
C MET A 1 -19.64 -58.99 -49.87
N LYS A 2 -20.08 -58.22 -48.86
CA LYS A 2 -19.40 -57.58 -47.71
C LYS A 2 -17.93 -57.94 -47.43
N SER A 3 -17.03 -56.95 -47.55
CA SER A 3 -15.72 -56.93 -46.90
C SER A 3 -15.85 -56.37 -45.47
N GLY A 4 -15.18 -57.02 -44.53
CA GLY A 4 -15.14 -56.63 -43.12
C GLY A 4 -14.21 -55.45 -42.88
N VAL A 5 -14.69 -54.47 -42.12
CA VAL A 5 -13.86 -53.41 -41.54
C VAL A 5 -14.09 -53.40 -40.03
N THR A 6 -13.14 -53.96 -39.31
CA THR A 6 -12.94 -53.78 -37.87
C THR A 6 -12.58 -52.32 -37.57
N LYS A 7 -13.47 -51.58 -36.93
CA LYS A 7 -13.16 -50.25 -36.36
C LYS A 7 -12.74 -50.42 -34.90
N LYS A 8 -11.45 -50.18 -34.62
CA LYS A 8 -10.95 -49.95 -33.25
C LYS A 8 -11.51 -48.61 -32.72
N PRO A 9 -11.83 -48.49 -31.42
CA PRO A 9 -12.27 -47.22 -30.86
C PRO A 9 -11.10 -46.23 -30.83
N ILE A 10 -11.31 -45.06 -31.43
CA ILE A 10 -10.45 -43.89 -31.24
C ILE A 10 -10.75 -43.37 -29.84
N GLY A 11 -9.80 -43.52 -28.93
CA GLY A 11 -9.88 -42.97 -27.59
C GLY A 11 -9.95 -41.44 -27.66
N SER A 12 -11.05 -40.88 -27.19
CA SER A 12 -11.18 -39.44 -26.96
C SER A 12 -10.27 -39.06 -25.79
N ILE A 13 -9.17 -38.38 -26.10
CA ILE A 13 -8.38 -37.67 -25.08
C ILE A 13 -9.22 -36.47 -24.64
N PHE A 14 -9.89 -36.59 -23.50
CA PHE A 14 -10.40 -35.44 -22.76
C PHE A 14 -9.19 -34.72 -22.16
N ALA A 15 -8.75 -33.65 -22.80
CA ALA A 15 -7.86 -32.70 -22.16
C ALA A 15 -8.64 -32.00 -21.04
N LEU A 16 -8.42 -32.45 -19.81
CA LEU A 16 -8.87 -31.77 -18.60
C LEU A 16 -8.08 -30.45 -18.51
N LEU A 17 -8.62 -29.37 -19.07
CA LEU A 17 -8.14 -28.03 -18.74
C LEU A 17 -8.49 -27.76 -17.28
N PHE A 18 -7.54 -27.96 -16.38
CA PHE A 18 -7.54 -27.27 -15.09
C PHE A 18 -7.32 -25.78 -15.40
N ALA A 19 -8.41 -25.05 -15.59
CA ALA A 19 -8.37 -23.62 -15.39
C ALA A 19 -8.06 -23.40 -13.90
N LEU A 20 -6.79 -23.11 -13.60
CA LEU A 20 -6.44 -22.43 -12.36
C LEU A 20 -7.17 -21.09 -12.41
N ALA A 21 -8.38 -21.04 -11.88
CA ALA A 21 -9.03 -19.79 -11.55
C ALA A 21 -8.12 -19.11 -10.53
N VAL A 22 -7.28 -18.20 -10.99
CA VAL A 22 -6.63 -17.24 -10.10
C VAL A 22 -7.81 -16.53 -9.42
N PRO A 23 -7.96 -16.62 -8.09
CA PRO A 23 -9.05 -15.94 -7.43
C PRO A 23 -8.89 -14.45 -7.73
N VAL A 24 -9.81 -13.91 -8.54
CA VAL A 24 -10.03 -12.47 -8.58
C VAL A 24 -10.41 -12.10 -7.15
N PRO A 25 -9.70 -11.19 -6.46
CA PRO A 25 -10.02 -10.80 -5.09
C PRO A 25 -11.51 -10.48 -4.97
N GLY A 26 -12.26 -11.40 -4.38
CA GLY A 26 -13.69 -11.25 -4.15
C GLY A 26 -13.87 -10.33 -2.95
N TRP A 27 -14.52 -9.20 -3.18
CA TRP A 27 -14.79 -8.20 -2.16
C TRP A 27 -15.72 -8.79 -1.09
N SER A 28 -15.31 -8.73 0.18
CA SER A 28 -16.27 -8.87 1.28
C SER A 28 -17.08 -7.59 1.36
N ALA A 29 -18.41 -7.69 1.46
CA ALA A 29 -19.31 -6.55 1.63
C ALA A 29 -19.24 -5.90 3.04
N GLY A 30 -18.17 -6.14 3.79
CA GLY A 30 -17.93 -5.62 5.12
C GLY A 30 -16.63 -4.83 5.20
N ASN A 31 -16.40 -4.21 6.37
CA ASN A 31 -15.18 -3.46 6.64
C ASN A 31 -13.93 -4.32 6.38
N PRO A 32 -12.85 -3.77 5.79
CA PRO A 32 -11.62 -4.52 5.59
C PRO A 32 -11.05 -4.98 6.92
N VAL A 33 -10.53 -6.20 6.97
CA VAL A 33 -9.93 -6.72 8.20
C VAL A 33 -8.65 -5.96 8.54
N LEU A 34 -7.83 -5.67 7.53
CA LEU A 34 -6.53 -5.02 7.70
C LEU A 34 -6.40 -3.85 6.73
N VAL A 35 -6.10 -2.67 7.27
CA VAL A 35 -5.66 -1.49 6.51
C VAL A 35 -4.29 -1.07 7.00
N ALA A 36 -3.41 -0.67 6.09
CA ALA A 36 -2.10 -0.14 6.42
C ALA A 36 -1.95 1.31 5.96
N MET A 37 -1.45 2.15 6.86
CA MET A 37 -1.01 3.51 6.57
C MET A 37 0.50 3.60 6.83
N GLY A 38 1.14 4.60 6.23
CA GLY A 38 2.56 4.82 6.44
C GLY A 38 3.24 5.45 5.24
N ASP A 39 4.51 5.13 5.12
CA ASP A 39 5.41 5.67 4.11
C ASP A 39 5.90 4.61 3.09
N SER A 40 7.07 4.85 2.49
CA SER A 40 7.73 3.99 1.51
C SER A 40 8.00 2.57 2.02
N ILE A 41 8.19 2.37 3.33
CA ILE A 41 8.36 1.04 3.93
C ILE A 41 7.07 0.23 3.80
N GLY A 42 5.92 0.89 4.03
CA GLY A 42 4.60 0.29 3.86
C GLY A 42 4.18 0.14 2.41
N GLU A 43 4.50 1.12 1.57
CA GLU A 43 4.20 1.06 0.14
C GLU A 43 4.95 -0.10 -0.54
N GLY A 44 6.15 -0.42 -0.06
CA GLY A 44 6.98 -1.50 -0.58
C GLY A 44 8.09 -1.01 -1.52
N VAL A 45 8.70 0.13 -1.20
CA VAL A 45 9.83 0.65 -1.98
C VAL A 45 11.03 -0.25 -1.87
N GLN A 46 11.61 -0.61 -3.02
CA GLN A 46 12.92 -1.25 -3.11
C GLN A 46 13.64 -0.68 -4.34
N GLY A 47 14.90 -0.28 -4.20
CA GLY A 47 15.65 0.28 -5.33
C GLY A 47 15.06 1.59 -5.88
N ALA A 48 14.56 2.47 -5.01
CA ALA A 48 13.95 3.77 -5.30
C ALA A 48 12.57 3.76 -5.99
N ASP A 49 11.95 2.60 -6.19
CA ASP A 49 10.59 2.49 -6.74
C ASP A 49 9.71 1.54 -5.92
N ALA A 50 8.40 1.76 -5.99
CA ALA A 50 7.35 0.90 -5.42
C ALA A 50 6.55 0.24 -6.55
N ALA A 51 7.22 -0.47 -7.46
CA ALA A 51 6.55 -1.20 -8.53
C ALA A 51 5.91 -2.51 -8.02
N TRP A 52 5.03 -3.11 -8.81
CA TRP A 52 4.27 -4.30 -8.44
C TRP A 52 5.18 -5.46 -7.97
N GLN A 53 6.38 -5.56 -8.53
CA GLN A 53 7.40 -6.55 -8.16
C GLN A 53 7.83 -6.39 -6.70
N THR A 54 7.93 -5.15 -6.21
CA THR A 54 8.40 -4.83 -4.85
C THR A 54 7.23 -4.74 -3.88
N GLN A 55 6.09 -4.18 -4.31
CA GLN A 55 4.86 -4.07 -3.51
C GLN A 55 4.33 -5.45 -3.09
N PHE A 56 4.50 -6.47 -3.94
CA PHE A 56 4.16 -7.85 -3.61
C PHE A 56 4.91 -8.36 -2.36
N PHE A 57 6.14 -7.90 -2.12
CA PHE A 57 6.96 -8.29 -0.97
C PHE A 57 6.97 -7.25 0.16
N SER A 58 6.06 -6.27 0.13
CA SER A 58 5.91 -5.30 1.23
C SER A 58 5.60 -6.02 2.55
N TYR A 59 6.07 -5.46 3.67
CA TYR A 59 5.81 -6.06 4.98
C TYR A 59 4.30 -6.14 5.25
N VAL A 60 3.52 -5.19 4.74
CA VAL A 60 2.06 -5.18 4.87
C VAL A 60 1.46 -6.44 4.24
N ASN A 61 1.90 -6.81 3.03
CA ASN A 61 1.42 -8.01 2.36
C ASN A 61 1.86 -9.27 3.12
N LEU A 62 3.09 -9.30 3.65
CA LEU A 62 3.58 -10.42 4.48
C LEU A 62 2.78 -10.57 5.78
N VAL A 63 2.46 -9.47 6.47
CA VAL A 63 1.61 -9.50 7.67
C VAL A 63 0.19 -9.97 7.31
N GLY A 64 -0.36 -9.51 6.18
CA GLY A 64 -1.62 -10.01 5.66
C GLY A 64 -1.62 -11.53 5.49
N LEU A 65 -0.58 -12.08 4.84
CA LEU A 65 -0.40 -13.53 4.67
C LEU A 65 -0.34 -14.26 6.02
N LEU A 66 0.40 -13.73 7.00
CA LEU A 66 0.50 -14.33 8.34
C LEU A 66 -0.84 -14.32 9.10
N LEU A 67 -1.65 -13.28 8.89
CA LEU A 67 -2.99 -13.18 9.46
C LEU A 67 -4.05 -13.94 8.65
N GLN A 68 -3.66 -14.60 7.55
CA GLN A 68 -4.57 -15.21 6.58
C GLN A 68 -5.63 -14.22 6.07
N GLN A 69 -5.24 -12.95 5.95
CA GLN A 69 -6.08 -11.86 5.47
C GLN A 69 -5.56 -11.36 4.14
N GLN A 70 -6.49 -11.10 3.22
CA GLN A 70 -6.15 -10.47 1.96
C GLN A 70 -5.88 -8.97 2.20
N VAL A 71 -4.68 -8.52 1.84
CA VAL A 71 -4.36 -7.11 1.68
C VAL A 71 -4.46 -6.77 0.21
N SER A 72 -5.22 -5.73 -0.12
CA SER A 72 -5.23 -5.17 -1.47
C SER A 72 -4.17 -4.07 -1.55
N VAL A 73 -3.22 -4.20 -2.47
CA VAL A 73 -2.14 -3.22 -2.72
C VAL A 73 -2.37 -2.54 -4.07
N PRO A 74 -1.88 -1.31 -4.28
CA PRO A 74 -2.19 -0.54 -5.48
C PRO A 74 -1.62 -1.10 -6.78
N PHE A 75 -0.59 -1.95 -6.71
CA PHE A 75 0.14 -2.54 -7.83
C PHE A 75 0.44 -1.52 -8.91
N ILE A 76 1.56 -0.83 -8.73
CA ILE A 76 2.06 0.20 -9.64
C ILE A 76 2.95 -0.48 -10.69
N GLN A 77 2.74 -0.15 -11.96
CA GLN A 77 3.69 -0.43 -13.03
C GLN A 77 4.50 0.83 -13.31
N SER A 78 5.79 0.63 -13.55
CA SER A 78 6.76 1.70 -13.75
C SER A 78 7.55 1.48 -15.04
N GLY A 79 7.82 2.57 -15.76
CA GLY A 79 8.76 2.59 -16.87
C GLY A 79 10.22 2.50 -16.41
N LEU A 80 11.15 2.51 -17.38
CA LEU A 80 12.59 2.36 -17.14
C LEU A 80 13.20 3.35 -16.13
N PHE A 81 12.61 4.53 -16.00
CA PHE A 81 13.06 5.60 -15.11
C PHE A 81 12.07 5.91 -13.98
N GLY A 82 11.11 5.00 -13.73
CA GLY A 82 10.13 5.19 -12.67
C GLY A 82 10.80 5.18 -11.31
N VAL A 83 10.48 6.20 -10.50
CA VAL A 83 10.92 6.35 -9.12
C VAL A 83 9.79 6.93 -8.29
N VAL A 84 9.77 6.65 -6.99
CA VAL A 84 8.79 7.25 -6.07
C VAL A 84 8.93 8.77 -6.03
N GLY A 85 7.80 9.47 -5.88
CA GLY A 85 7.75 10.93 -5.90
C GLY A 85 7.72 11.54 -7.31
N ASN A 86 7.89 10.74 -8.36
CA ASN A 86 7.62 11.12 -9.74
C ASN A 86 6.56 10.19 -10.31
N THR A 87 5.45 10.73 -10.81
CA THR A 87 4.36 9.95 -11.43
C THR A 87 4.56 9.72 -12.93
N GLU A 88 5.53 10.37 -13.55
CA GLU A 88 5.82 10.22 -14.98
C GLU A 88 6.23 8.79 -15.32
N GLY A 89 5.51 8.17 -16.26
CA GLY A 89 5.76 6.78 -16.66
C GLY A 89 5.36 5.74 -15.60
N ARG A 90 4.64 6.13 -14.55
CA ARG A 90 4.10 5.25 -13.52
C ARG A 90 2.57 5.27 -13.56
N SER A 91 1.96 4.10 -13.39
CA SER A 91 0.49 4.00 -13.31
C SER A 91 0.08 2.75 -12.55
N ARG A 92 -1.17 2.69 -12.09
CA ARG A 92 -1.70 1.47 -11.48
C ARG A 92 -2.04 0.44 -12.55
N ILE A 93 -1.72 -0.83 -12.29
CA ILE A 93 -2.16 -1.96 -13.13
C ILE A 93 -3.69 -2.09 -13.08
N TYR A 94 -4.28 -1.84 -11.91
CA TYR A 94 -5.73 -1.85 -11.68
C TYR A 94 -6.19 -0.50 -11.13
N PRO A 95 -6.35 0.54 -11.98
CA PRO A 95 -6.57 1.92 -11.51
C PRO A 95 -7.84 2.08 -10.67
N ASN A 96 -8.91 1.35 -10.97
CA ASN A 96 -10.17 1.49 -10.24
C ASN A 96 -10.28 0.57 -9.01
N ALA A 97 -9.24 -0.22 -8.69
CA ALA A 97 -9.26 -1.10 -7.55
C ALA A 97 -9.06 -0.32 -6.24
N VAL A 98 -9.98 -0.45 -5.30
CA VAL A 98 -9.85 0.12 -3.95
C VAL A 98 -8.90 -0.77 -3.14
N THR A 99 -7.86 -0.17 -2.55
CA THR A 99 -6.76 -0.89 -1.86
C THR A 99 -6.81 -0.69 -0.36
N THR A 100 -6.33 -1.66 0.41
CA THR A 100 -6.26 -1.56 1.87
C THR A 100 -4.86 -1.22 2.36
N ASN A 101 -3.83 -1.38 1.54
CA ASN A 101 -2.57 -0.68 1.75
C ASN A 101 -2.67 0.72 1.14
N VAL A 102 -2.65 1.74 1.99
CA VAL A 102 -2.68 3.16 1.62
C VAL A 102 -1.42 3.90 2.04
N ALA A 103 -0.35 3.19 2.40
CA ALA A 103 0.95 3.80 2.69
C ALA A 103 1.53 4.48 1.43
N VAL A 104 2.07 5.69 1.59
CA VAL A 104 2.52 6.55 0.48
C VAL A 104 3.97 6.95 0.69
N SER A 105 4.83 6.69 -0.29
CA SER A 105 6.24 7.07 -0.23
C SER A 105 6.44 8.56 0.01
N GLY A 106 7.39 8.87 0.90
CA GLY A 106 7.67 10.24 1.32
C GLY A 106 6.72 10.81 2.37
N ALA A 107 5.65 10.09 2.75
CA ALA A 107 4.71 10.58 3.75
C ALA A 107 5.38 10.81 5.12
N THR A 108 5.07 11.95 5.73
CA THR A 108 5.33 12.28 7.15
C THR A 108 4.07 12.00 7.98
N VAL A 109 4.15 12.17 9.31
CA VAL A 109 2.94 12.14 10.16
C VAL A 109 1.92 13.21 9.71
N ASN A 110 2.40 14.39 9.31
CA ASN A 110 1.57 15.46 8.76
C ASN A 110 0.86 15.01 7.47
N SER A 111 1.59 14.35 6.56
CA SER A 111 1.03 13.82 5.31
C SER A 111 -0.12 12.85 5.55
N LEU A 112 -0.03 11.97 6.56
CA LEU A 112 -1.14 11.05 6.87
C LEU A 112 -2.44 11.80 7.17
N LEU A 113 -2.34 12.95 7.83
CA LEU A 113 -3.47 13.76 8.30
C LEU A 113 -4.07 14.63 7.20
N TYR A 114 -3.23 15.17 6.32
CA TYR A 114 -3.58 16.31 5.48
C TYR A 114 -3.32 16.12 3.97
N ASP A 115 -2.42 15.23 3.56
CA ASP A 115 -2.16 15.00 2.12
C ASP A 115 -3.30 14.16 1.55
N GLN A 116 -4.17 14.84 0.80
CA GLN A 116 -5.38 14.27 0.23
C GLN A 116 -5.15 13.95 -1.24
N ALA A 117 -5.45 12.71 -1.65
CA ALA A 117 -5.62 12.42 -3.07
C ALA A 117 -6.81 13.20 -3.62
N ASP A 118 -6.69 13.73 -4.83
CA ASP A 118 -7.69 14.58 -5.46
C ASP A 118 -8.00 14.18 -6.91
N ALA A 119 -7.23 13.25 -7.50
CA ALA A 119 -7.46 12.76 -8.85
C ALA A 119 -8.88 12.16 -9.01
N ALA A 120 -9.69 12.77 -9.88
CA ALA A 120 -11.06 12.29 -10.20
C ALA A 120 -11.09 11.27 -11.33
N VAL A 121 -10.03 11.24 -12.16
CA VAL A 121 -9.87 10.33 -13.29
C VAL A 121 -8.41 9.91 -13.36
N THR A 122 -8.12 8.76 -13.98
CA THR A 122 -6.75 8.23 -14.07
C THR A 122 -5.77 9.21 -14.73
N GLY A 123 -6.21 10.01 -15.70
CA GLY A 123 -5.37 11.02 -16.35
C GLY A 123 -5.06 12.26 -15.49
N ALA A 124 -5.67 12.38 -14.31
CA ALA A 124 -5.42 13.46 -13.35
C ALA A 124 -4.46 13.05 -12.23
N ILE A 125 -4.02 11.78 -12.17
CA ILE A 125 -3.03 11.31 -11.19
C ILE A 125 -1.71 12.04 -11.46
N ASN A 126 -1.29 12.87 -10.51
CA ASN A 126 -0.07 13.67 -10.64
C ASN A 126 0.83 13.59 -9.41
N SER A 127 0.37 13.01 -8.30
CA SER A 127 1.13 12.81 -7.07
C SER A 127 1.24 11.33 -6.67
N GLU A 128 2.19 10.98 -5.79
CA GLU A 128 2.26 9.64 -5.20
C GLU A 128 1.00 9.32 -4.39
N THR A 129 0.46 10.31 -3.68
CA THR A 129 -0.79 10.19 -2.92
C THR A 129 -1.95 9.80 -3.84
N ASP A 130 -2.10 10.45 -5.00
CA ASP A 130 -3.09 10.04 -5.99
C ASP A 130 -2.82 8.62 -6.49
N LEU A 131 -1.56 8.32 -6.83
CA LEU A 131 -1.18 7.03 -7.39
C LEU A 131 -1.52 5.86 -6.46
N VAL A 132 -1.42 6.05 -5.14
CA VAL A 132 -1.75 5.03 -4.13
C VAL A 132 -3.24 5.03 -3.76
N LEU A 133 -3.85 6.19 -3.54
CA LEU A 133 -5.19 6.28 -2.95
C LEU A 133 -6.33 6.32 -3.99
N PHE A 134 -6.07 6.72 -5.23
CA PHE A 134 -7.05 6.71 -6.33
C PHE A 134 -7.80 5.37 -6.38
N PRO A 135 -9.12 5.31 -6.63
CA PRO A 135 -10.01 6.41 -7.00
C PRO A 135 -10.58 7.21 -5.82
N ARG A 136 -10.03 7.05 -4.61
CA ARG A 136 -10.52 7.78 -3.44
C ARG A 136 -9.90 9.17 -3.39
N GLN A 137 -10.72 10.15 -3.03
CA GLN A 137 -10.30 11.54 -2.85
C GLN A 137 -10.25 11.88 -1.35
N GLN A 138 -9.29 11.31 -0.63
CA GLN A 138 -9.15 11.48 0.81
C GLN A 138 -7.69 11.32 1.24
N THR A 139 -7.41 11.57 2.52
CA THR A 139 -6.11 11.29 3.15
C THR A 139 -6.02 9.83 3.58
N GLN A 140 -4.81 9.37 3.95
CA GLN A 140 -4.64 8.00 4.47
C GLN A 140 -5.51 7.75 5.71
N ILE A 141 -5.50 8.68 6.67
CA ILE A 141 -6.34 8.55 7.88
C ILE A 141 -7.83 8.67 7.55
N GLY A 142 -8.21 9.51 6.58
CA GLY A 142 -9.60 9.61 6.13
C GLY A 142 -10.13 8.28 5.59
N TYR A 143 -9.28 7.52 4.88
CA TYR A 143 -9.65 6.17 4.46
C TYR A 143 -9.84 5.22 5.64
N VAL A 144 -8.97 5.25 6.64
CA VAL A 144 -9.14 4.42 7.85
C VAL A 144 -10.43 4.77 8.60
N GLU A 145 -10.74 6.05 8.76
CA GLU A 145 -11.94 6.53 9.44
C GLU A 145 -13.23 6.10 8.72
N THR A 146 -13.22 6.05 7.39
CA THR A 146 -14.37 5.63 6.59
C THR A 146 -14.47 4.11 6.42
N ALA A 147 -13.33 3.42 6.35
CA ALA A 147 -13.28 1.97 6.17
C ALA A 147 -13.54 1.21 7.49
N ILE A 148 -13.24 1.82 8.64
CA ILE A 148 -13.44 1.25 9.98
C ILE A 148 -12.88 -0.19 10.07
N PRO A 149 -11.58 -0.38 9.80
CA PRO A 149 -10.99 -1.71 9.72
C PRO A 149 -10.93 -2.41 11.08
N ALA A 150 -10.81 -3.74 11.10
CA ALA A 150 -10.58 -4.46 12.36
C ALA A 150 -9.16 -4.21 12.91
N VAL A 151 -8.18 -4.04 12.03
CA VAL A 151 -6.77 -3.79 12.35
C VAL A 151 -6.21 -2.68 11.46
N VAL A 152 -5.51 -1.73 12.08
CA VAL A 152 -4.69 -0.71 11.43
C VAL A 152 -3.22 -1.01 11.73
N LEU A 153 -2.41 -1.16 10.68
CA LEU A 153 -0.96 -1.10 10.79
C LEU A 153 -0.49 0.30 10.40
N CYS A 154 0.32 0.93 11.23
CA CYS A 154 0.85 2.26 10.97
C CYS A 154 2.36 2.26 11.21
N TRP A 155 3.15 2.44 10.15
CA TRP A 155 4.59 2.67 10.25
C TRP A 155 4.92 4.01 9.60
N ILE A 156 5.19 5.01 10.43
CA ILE A 156 5.34 6.40 10.01
C ILE A 156 6.29 7.15 10.95
N GLY A 157 6.83 8.26 10.46
CA GLY A 157 7.68 9.19 11.20
C GLY A 157 9.15 9.11 10.78
N ASN A 158 9.50 8.18 9.91
CA ASN A 158 10.84 8.10 9.33
C ASN A 158 11.15 9.32 8.48
N ASN A 159 10.22 9.72 7.61
CA ASN A 159 10.42 10.90 6.76
C ASN A 159 10.41 12.22 7.53
N ASP A 160 9.93 12.23 8.78
CA ASP A 160 10.04 13.39 9.68
C ASP A 160 11.49 13.61 10.17
N VAL A 161 12.37 12.62 10.01
CA VAL A 161 13.78 12.67 10.42
C VAL A 161 14.79 12.35 9.30
N LEU A 162 14.36 11.70 8.21
CA LEU A 162 15.22 11.12 7.17
C LEU A 162 15.92 12.17 6.28
N SER A 163 15.30 13.33 6.06
CA SER A 163 15.91 14.47 5.36
C SER A 163 17.25 14.85 5.99
N THR A 164 17.34 14.83 7.32
CA THR A 164 18.57 15.12 8.09
C THR A 164 19.55 13.96 8.07
N ALA A 165 19.09 12.71 8.11
CA ALA A 165 19.97 11.52 8.09
C ALA A 165 20.65 11.29 6.73
N THR A 166 20.03 11.74 5.63
CA THR A 166 20.56 11.60 4.26
C THR A 166 21.35 12.82 3.78
N ALA A 167 21.40 13.90 4.57
CA ALA A 167 22.26 15.06 4.34
C ALA A 167 23.72 14.74 4.73
N PHE A 168 24.40 13.94 3.90
CA PHE A 168 25.82 13.61 4.07
C PHE A 168 26.66 14.88 4.26
N GLY A 169 27.10 15.12 5.50
CA GLY A 169 28.07 16.17 5.83
C GLY A 169 27.51 17.44 6.49
N ASN A 170 26.19 17.63 6.56
CA ASN A 170 25.57 18.74 7.29
C ASN A 170 24.30 18.24 7.97
N LEU A 171 24.42 17.74 9.21
CA LEU A 171 23.27 17.52 10.08
C LEU A 171 22.66 18.89 10.42
N ASP A 172 21.80 19.39 9.56
CA ASP A 172 21.01 20.58 9.82
C ASP A 172 19.68 20.16 10.43
N GLY A 173 19.53 20.44 11.73
CA GLY A 173 18.28 20.20 12.46
C GLY A 173 17.08 20.99 11.90
N SER A 174 17.31 21.99 11.03
CA SER A 174 16.25 22.70 10.30
C SER A 174 15.50 21.82 9.29
N GLN A 175 16.09 20.68 8.90
CA GLN A 175 15.47 19.73 7.97
C GLN A 175 14.59 18.70 8.68
N LEU A 176 14.69 18.57 10.01
CA LEU A 176 13.80 17.74 10.82
C LEU A 176 12.43 18.41 10.90
N THR A 177 11.35 17.61 10.92
CA THR A 177 10.08 18.11 11.47
C THR A 177 10.35 18.61 12.89
N PRO A 178 10.06 19.89 13.22
CA PRO A 178 10.26 20.40 14.56
C PRO A 178 9.55 19.50 15.57
N LEU A 179 10.21 19.17 16.70
CA LEU A 179 9.65 18.22 17.68
C LEU A 179 8.23 18.61 18.14
N ALA A 180 7.95 19.91 18.27
CA ALA A 180 6.62 20.41 18.62
C ALA A 180 5.57 20.12 17.53
N ASP A 181 5.94 20.23 16.26
CA ASP A 181 5.07 19.88 15.14
C ASP A 181 4.85 18.38 15.05
N PHE A 182 5.91 17.59 15.23
CA PHE A 182 5.81 16.12 15.28
C PHE A 182 4.91 15.66 16.44
N ASP A 183 5.11 16.15 17.67
CA ASP A 183 4.28 15.78 18.83
C ASP A 183 2.82 16.21 18.61
N ARG A 184 2.58 17.42 18.08
CA ARG A 184 1.23 17.88 17.74
C ARG A 184 0.56 16.93 16.74
N ASP A 185 1.23 16.63 15.64
CA ASP A 185 0.64 15.85 14.54
C ASP A 185 0.48 14.37 14.94
N TYR A 186 1.43 13.81 15.68
CA TYR A 186 1.33 12.44 16.20
C TYR A 186 0.18 12.30 17.22
N ARG A 187 -0.02 13.31 18.09
CA ARG A 187 -1.18 13.36 18.98
C ARG A 187 -2.49 13.51 18.21
N ALA A 188 -2.51 14.31 17.15
CA ALA A 188 -3.69 14.44 16.30
C ALA A 188 -4.05 13.12 15.61
N LEU A 189 -3.05 12.38 15.10
CA LEU A 189 -3.24 11.05 14.54
C LEU A 189 -3.81 10.07 15.57
N ALA A 190 -3.22 10.00 16.77
CA ALA A 190 -3.70 9.16 17.85
C ALA A 190 -5.13 9.54 18.28
N ALA A 191 -5.44 10.84 18.36
CA ALA A 191 -6.77 11.33 18.69
C ALA A 191 -7.82 10.93 17.64
N ARG A 192 -7.48 10.96 16.35
CA ARG A 192 -8.36 10.53 15.25
C ARG A 192 -8.59 9.02 15.23
N LEU A 193 -7.58 8.22 15.58
CA LEU A 193 -7.69 6.77 15.69
C LEU A 193 -8.43 6.30 16.94
N SER A 194 -8.44 7.10 18.01
CA SER A 194 -9.01 6.73 19.31
C SER A 194 -10.51 6.33 19.23
N PRO A 195 -11.41 7.09 18.57
CA PRO A 195 -12.81 6.69 18.41
C PRO A 195 -12.99 5.33 17.70
N LEU A 196 -12.16 5.01 16.71
CA LEU A 196 -12.21 3.72 16.01
C LEU A 196 -11.87 2.57 16.98
N VAL A 197 -10.93 2.80 17.89
CA VAL A 197 -10.57 1.83 18.93
C VAL A 197 -11.70 1.68 19.95
N THR A 198 -12.18 2.80 20.52
CA THR A 198 -13.14 2.76 21.63
C THR A 198 -14.55 2.39 21.20
N ASN A 199 -14.98 2.80 20.00
CA ASN A 199 -16.37 2.67 19.55
C ASN A 199 -16.56 1.49 18.59
N ASN A 200 -15.51 1.11 17.84
CA ASN A 200 -15.61 0.07 16.81
C ASN A 200 -14.75 -1.17 17.12
N GLY A 201 -13.95 -1.16 18.18
CA GLY A 201 -13.07 -2.27 18.55
C GLY A 201 -11.88 -2.44 17.60
N THR A 202 -11.55 -1.41 16.82
CA THR A 202 -10.38 -1.40 15.94
C THR A 202 -9.12 -1.59 16.77
N LYS A 203 -8.18 -2.40 16.29
CA LYS A 203 -6.84 -2.52 16.89
C LYS A 203 -5.86 -1.72 16.07
N VAL A 204 -5.06 -0.88 16.72
CA VAL A 204 -4.03 -0.09 16.05
C VAL A 204 -2.65 -0.57 16.50
N VAL A 205 -1.77 -0.86 15.55
CA VAL A 205 -0.37 -1.20 15.79
C VAL A 205 0.49 -0.10 15.18
N PHE A 206 1.21 0.61 16.03
CA PHE A 206 2.27 1.53 15.61
C PHE A 206 3.61 0.80 15.62
N ALA A 207 4.32 0.81 14.50
CA ALA A 207 5.71 0.40 14.46
C ALA A 207 6.61 1.56 14.89
N ASN A 208 7.73 1.24 15.54
CA ASN A 208 8.70 2.22 15.98
C ASN A 208 9.52 2.76 14.79
N LEU A 209 10.11 3.92 14.99
CA LEU A 209 11.12 4.44 14.06
C LEU A 209 12.36 3.53 14.15
N PRO A 210 12.86 2.95 13.04
CA PRO A 210 14.19 2.36 13.03
C PRO A 210 15.21 3.44 13.39
N ASP A 211 16.27 3.02 14.06
CA ASP A 211 17.35 3.91 14.44
C ASP A 211 18.02 4.49 13.19
N VAL A 212 17.70 5.74 12.88
CA VAL A 212 18.23 6.42 11.68
C VAL A 212 19.72 6.74 11.80
N THR A 213 20.32 6.65 12.99
CA THR A 213 21.78 6.79 13.16
C THR A 213 22.54 5.57 12.66
N ALA A 214 21.86 4.45 12.42
CA ALA A 214 22.43 3.24 11.83
C ALA A 214 22.47 3.28 10.28
N ILE A 215 21.90 4.32 9.65
CA ILE A 215 21.92 4.51 8.19
C ILE A 215 23.25 5.18 7.84
N GLY A 216 24.25 4.39 7.40
CA GLY A 216 25.54 4.91 6.91
C GLY A 216 26.80 4.31 7.52
N LEU A 217 26.78 3.06 8.00
CA LEU A 217 27.98 2.27 8.27
C LEU A 217 28.33 1.36 7.09
#